data_AF-X1UF87-F1
#
_entry.id   AF-X1UF87-F1
#
_cell.length_a   1.000
_cell.length_b   1.000
_cell.length_c   1.000
_cell.angle_alpha   90.00
_cell.angle_beta   90.00
_cell.angle_gamma   90.00
#
_symmetry.space_group_name_H-M   'P 1'
#
loop_
_entity.id
_entity.type
_entity.pdbx_description
1 polymer ?
#
loop_
_entity_poly.entity_id
_entity_poly.type
_entity_poly.pdbx_seq_one_letter_code
_entity_poly.pdbx_strand_id
1 'polypeptide(L)'
;VKKGEIGIAVEYLQEMLFQTGYSPGKVDGWFGDKTLRALNEYQKDKDLPVLSYCDLRCMSYMIEHNLFKTILFVSLLDEKTK
;
A
#
# COMPACT_ATOMS: atom_id res chain seq x y z
N VAL A 1 6.21 0.29 -10.40
CA VAL A 1 6.91 1.46 -9.84
C VAL A 1 8.18 1.04 -9.10
N LYS A 2 9.25 1.84 -9.12
CA LYS A 2 10.51 1.60 -8.42
C LYS A 2 11.07 2.88 -7.80
N LYS A 3 12.03 2.74 -6.88
CA LYS A 3 12.72 3.90 -6.26
C LYS A 3 13.26 4.88 -7.31
N GLY A 4 13.03 6.16 -7.07
CA GLY A 4 13.43 7.27 -7.94
C GLY A 4 12.40 7.64 -9.02
N GLU A 5 11.34 6.84 -9.21
CA GLU A 5 10.26 7.22 -10.10
C GLU A 5 9.34 8.29 -9.49
N ILE A 6 8.70 9.05 -10.38
CA ILE A 6 7.69 10.05 -10.03
C ILE A 6 6.44 9.80 -10.86
N GLY A 7 5.26 9.89 -10.25
CA GLY A 7 4.00 9.93 -10.97
C GLY A 7 2.82 9.30 -10.21
N ILE A 8 1.67 9.30 -10.87
CA ILE A 8 0.38 8.86 -10.29
C ILE A 8 0.44 7.43 -9.75
N ALA A 9 1.16 6.53 -10.42
CA ALA A 9 1.29 5.15 -9.95
C ALA A 9 2.05 5.05 -8.60
N VAL A 10 2.98 5.96 -8.33
CA VAL A 10 3.69 6.05 -7.05
C VAL A 10 2.77 6.66 -5.99
N GLU A 11 1.96 7.64 -6.37
CA GLU A 11 0.95 8.25 -5.49
C GLU A 11 -0.02 7.19 -4.97
N TYR A 12 -0.57 6.37 -5.88
CA TYR A 12 -1.41 5.23 -5.52
C TYR A 12 -0.70 4.23 -4.59
N LEU A 13 0.57 3.92 -4.85
CA LEU A 13 1.34 3.05 -3.95
C LEU A 13 1.42 3.66 -2.54
N GLN A 14 1.74 4.95 -2.44
CA GLN A 14 1.85 5.65 -1.17
C GLN A 14 0.50 5.65 -0.42
N GLU A 15 -0.61 5.95 -1.10
CA GLU A 15 -1.95 5.86 -0.49
C GLU A 15 -2.24 4.47 0.07
N MET A 16 -1.95 3.42 -0.70
CA MET A 16 -2.21 2.05 -0.28
C MET A 16 -1.36 1.62 0.91
N LEU A 17 -0.08 1.99 0.93
CA LEU A 17 0.80 1.76 2.09
C LEU A 17 0.24 2.47 3.33
N PHE A 18 -0.16 3.73 3.19
CA PHE A 18 -0.74 4.51 4.28
C PHE A 18 -2.02 3.87 4.84
N GLN A 19 -2.94 3.46 3.97
CA GLN A 19 -4.20 2.80 4.35
C GLN A 19 -3.97 1.44 5.03
N THR A 20 -2.91 0.74 4.65
CA THR A 20 -2.55 -0.55 5.25
C THR A 20 -1.78 -0.42 6.56
N GLY A 21 -1.43 0.81 6.97
CA GLY A 21 -0.77 1.12 8.24
C GLY A 21 0.74 1.32 8.14
N TYR A 22 1.31 1.29 6.94
CA TYR A 22 2.73 1.54 6.69
C TYR A 22 2.92 2.99 6.29
N SER A 23 3.89 3.70 6.86
CA SER A 23 4.05 5.14 6.60
C SER A 23 5.03 5.40 5.44
N PRO A 24 4.56 5.69 4.20
CA PRO A 24 5.45 5.92 3.06
C PRO A 24 6.08 7.33 3.05
N GLY A 25 5.76 8.17 4.05
CA GLY A 25 6.02 9.60 4.01
C GLY A 25 4.86 10.38 3.39
N LYS A 26 5.18 11.45 2.67
CA LYS A 26 4.17 12.27 1.99
C LYS A 26 3.65 11.51 0.76
N VAL A 27 2.34 11.58 0.53
CA VAL A 27 1.72 11.15 -0.73
C VAL A 27 1.92 12.28 -1.74
N ASP A 28 3.01 12.22 -2.48
CA ASP A 28 3.44 13.25 -3.44
C ASP A 28 3.82 12.68 -4.81
N GLY A 29 3.65 11.36 -4.97
CA GLY A 29 4.00 10.66 -6.19
C GLY A 29 5.50 10.48 -6.38
N TRP A 30 6.37 10.81 -5.41
CA TRP A 30 7.81 10.56 -5.50
C TRP A 30 8.24 9.32 -4.71
N PHE A 31 8.85 8.35 -5.40
CA PHE A 31 9.29 7.12 -4.77
C PHE A 31 10.65 7.33 -4.08
N GLY A 32 10.61 7.92 -2.89
CA GLY A 32 11.76 8.15 -2.03
C GLY A 32 12.07 7.01 -1.04
N ASP A 33 13.03 7.26 -0.15
CA ASP A 33 13.49 6.27 0.85
C ASP A 33 12.40 5.84 1.84
N LYS A 34 11.52 6.77 2.23
CA LYS A 34 10.39 6.47 3.11
C LYS A 34 9.41 5.52 2.45
N THR A 35 9.10 5.74 1.18
CA THR A 35 8.22 4.85 0.39
C THR A 35 8.84 3.47 0.22
N LEU A 36 10.16 3.40 -0.05
CA LEU A 36 10.87 2.12 -0.13
C LEU A 36 10.82 1.35 1.20
N ARG A 37 11.07 2.04 2.32
CA ARG A 37 11.02 1.42 3.64
C ARG A 37 9.64 0.86 3.96
N ALA A 38 8.59 1.66 3.73
CA ALA A 38 7.21 1.23 3.93
C ALA A 38 6.82 0.04 3.04
N LEU A 39 7.26 0.04 1.77
CA LEU A 39 7.05 -1.09 0.87
C LEU A 39 7.75 -2.36 1.36
N ASN A 40 8.99 -2.24 1.83
CA ASN A 40 9.75 -3.38 2.34
C ASN A 40 9.10 -3.98 3.60
N GLU A 41 8.63 -3.13 4.52
CA GLU A 41 7.90 -3.55 5.73
C GLU A 41 6.59 -4.27 5.33
N TYR A 42 5.82 -3.68 4.41
CA TYR A 42 4.61 -4.31 3.86
C TYR A 42 4.89 -5.67 3.22
N GLN A 43 5.89 -5.75 2.36
CA GLN A 43 6.25 -7.00 1.66
C GLN A 43 6.67 -8.08 2.65
N LYS A 44 7.48 -7.71 3.65
CA LYS A 44 7.94 -8.63 4.70
C LYS A 44 6.78 -9.18 5.52
N ASP A 45 5.84 -8.33 5.91
CA ASP A 45 4.67 -8.75 6.71
C ASP A 45 3.66 -9.59 5.91
N LYS A 46 3.77 -9.59 4.58
CA LYS A 46 2.92 -10.36 3.66
C LYS A 46 3.62 -11.56 3.03
N ASP A 47 4.82 -11.90 3.52
CA ASP A 47 5.68 -12.95 2.98
C ASP A 47 5.93 -12.81 1.47
N LEU A 48 5.93 -11.56 0.97
CA LEU A 48 6.26 -11.23 -0.40
C LEU A 48 7.77 -11.01 -0.55
N PRO A 49 8.34 -11.25 -1.75
CA PRO A 49 9.72 -10.89 -2.03
C PRO A 49 9.97 -9.40 -1.78
N VAL A 50 10.93 -9.09 -0.90
CA VAL A 50 11.34 -7.71 -0.61
C VAL A 50 12.16 -7.19 -1.79
N LEU A 51 11.53 -6.37 -2.63
CA LEU A 51 12.09 -5.88 -3.88
C LEU A 51 12.13 -4.36 -3.88
N SER A 52 13.11 -3.76 -4.58
CA SER A 52 13.21 -2.30 -4.74
C SER A 52 12.17 -1.70 -5.69
N TYR A 53 11.18 -2.50 -6.10
CA TYR A 53 10.12 -2.15 -7.02
C TYR A 53 8.82 -2.90 -6.65
N CYS A 54 7.69 -2.29 -6.97
CA CYS A 54 6.37 -2.90 -6.92
C CYS A 54 5.83 -2.98 -8.35
N ASP A 55 5.75 -4.19 -8.90
CA ASP A 55 5.18 -4.47 -10.22
C ASP A 55 3.64 -4.57 -10.17
N LEU A 56 3.00 -4.90 -11.29
CA LEU A 56 1.55 -5.08 -11.35
C LEU A 56 1.04 -6.18 -10.40
N ARG A 57 1.83 -7.21 -10.11
CA ARG A 57 1.43 -8.29 -9.19
C ARG A 57 1.45 -7.82 -7.75
N CYS A 58 2.50 -7.08 -7.37
CA CYS A 58 2.57 -6.39 -6.08
C CYS A 58 1.37 -5.44 -5.90
N MET A 59 1.05 -4.64 -6.92
CA MET A 59 -0.12 -3.76 -6.90
C MET A 59 -1.44 -4.52 -6.82
N SER A 60 -1.63 -5.58 -7.60
CA SER A 60 -2.85 -6.42 -7.57
C SER A 60 -3.05 -7.03 -6.19
N TYR A 61 -1.99 -7.56 -5.59
CA TYR A 61 -2.03 -8.10 -4.24
C TYR A 61 -2.43 -7.03 -3.21
N MET A 62 -1.83 -5.84 -3.30
CA MET A 62 -2.20 -4.72 -2.44
C MET A 62 -3.68 -4.35 -2.61
N ILE A 63 -4.17 -4.29 -3.85
CA ILE A 63 -5.57 -3.97 -4.14
C ILE A 63 -6.50 -5.05 -3.57
N GLU A 64 -6.27 -6.32 -3.89
CA GLU A 64 -7.11 -7.44 -3.46
C GLU A 64 -7.19 -7.58 -1.94
N HIS A 65 -6.04 -7.47 -1.26
CA HIS A 65 -5.98 -7.62 0.20
C HIS A 65 -6.37 -6.35 0.96
N ASN A 66 -6.37 -5.18 0.32
CA ASN A 66 -6.86 -3.94 0.94
C ASN A 66 -8.35 -3.67 0.61
N LEU A 67 -8.88 -4.18 -0.52
CA LEU A 67 -10.32 -4.14 -0.83
C LEU A 67 -11.14 -4.85 0.23
N PHE A 68 -10.63 -5.98 0.73
CA PHE A 68 -11.32 -6.73 1.77
C PHE A 68 -11.47 -5.91 3.04
N LYS A 69 -10.48 -5.08 3.41
CA LYS A 69 -10.54 -4.23 4.59
C LYS A 69 -11.56 -3.11 4.45
N THR A 70 -11.70 -2.51 3.26
CA THR A 70 -12.72 -1.49 2.97
C THR A 70 -14.14 -2.08 3.01
N ILE A 71 -14.34 -3.27 2.43
CA ILE A 71 -15.62 -3.96 2.49
C ILE A 71 -15.93 -4.41 3.93
N LEU A 72 -14.95 -4.96 4.65
CA LEU A 72 -15.12 -5.38 6.04
C LEU A 72 -15.39 -4.18 6.96
N PHE A 73 -14.78 -3.02 6.72
CA PHE A 73 -15.04 -1.83 7.53
C PHE A 73 -16.49 -1.35 7.37
N VAL A 74 -17.03 -1.36 6.15
CA VAL A 74 -18.47 -1.08 5.91
C VAL A 74 -19.35 -2.11 6.62
N SER A 75 -19.04 -3.41 6.53
CA SER A 75 -19.81 -4.45 7.24
C SER A 75 -19.70 -4.38 8.77
N LEU A 76 -18.53 -4.00 9.30
CA LEU A 76 -18.31 -3.83 10.75
C LEU A 76 -18.91 -2.53 11.30
N LEU A 77 -19.09 -1.51 10.46
CA LEU A 77 -19.81 -0.29 10.81
C LEU A 77 -21.33 -0.52 10.91
N ASP A 78 -21.88 -1.41 10.08
CA ASP A 78 -23.30 -1.83 10.15
C ASP A 78 -23.61 -2.62 11.45
N GLU A 79 -22.63 -3.33 12.02
CA GLU A 79 -22.83 -4.13 13.24
C GLU A 79 -22.76 -3.30 14.53
N LYS A 80 -22.01 -2.19 14.55
CA LYS A 80 -21.87 -1.31 15.72
C LYS A 80 -22.97 -0.25 15.86
N THR A 81 -23.87 -0.15 14.88
CA THR A 81 -24.98 0.81 14.87
C THR A 81 -26.33 0.17 15.27
N LYS A 82 -26.34 -1.10 15.69
CA LYS A 82 -27.46 -1.78 16.36
C LYS A 82 -27.18 -1.93 17.85
#